data_AF-A0A1H2IUT3-F1
#
_entry.id   AF-A0A1H2IUT3-F1
#
_cell.length_a   1.000
_cell.length_b   1.000
_cell.length_c   1.000
_cell.angle_alpha   90.00
_cell.angle_beta   90.00
_cell.angle_gamma   90.00
#
_symmetry.space_group_name_H-M   'P 1'
#
loop_
_entity.id
_entity.type
_entity.pdbx_description
1 polymer ?
#
loop_
_entity_poly.entity_id
_entity_poly.type
_entity_poly.pdbx_seq_one_letter_code
_entity_poly.pdbx_strand_id
1 'polypeptide(L)'
;MKPATSSTMDSALEEARQQFNEWRRTKTGRERIPESLWQSAIDLFHTGEYSLHKISKTLKLNHTDFKKQANKNLAVPQEQTPAFIELAPLVSDSECVIEMEDVSGSKMRMFFRGKPDPNLIELGKSFWRKPA
;
A
#
# COMPACT_ATOMS: atom_id res chain seq x y z
N MET A 1 3.89 21.93 -14.76
CA MET A 1 2.95 22.31 -13.67
C MET A 1 2.95 21.21 -12.63
N LYS A 2 3.38 21.50 -11.38
CA LYS A 2 3.30 20.57 -10.23
C LYS A 2 1.94 20.77 -9.55
N PRO A 3 1.21 19.72 -9.13
CA PRO A 3 -0.07 19.90 -8.47
C PRO A 3 0.13 20.42 -7.04
N ALA A 4 -0.73 21.36 -6.63
CA ALA A 4 -0.64 22.14 -5.39
C ALA A 4 -1.22 21.43 -4.15
N THR A 5 -1.43 20.11 -4.19
CA THR A 5 -2.12 19.38 -3.11
C THR A 5 -1.25 19.10 -1.90
N SER A 6 0.09 19.02 -2.04
CA SER A 6 0.96 18.72 -0.89
C SER A 6 1.06 19.87 0.12
N SER A 7 0.91 21.12 -0.32
CA SER A 7 1.14 22.28 0.56
C SER A 7 -0.01 22.53 1.54
N THR A 8 -1.25 22.28 1.13
CA THR A 8 -2.43 22.47 2.00
C THR A 8 -2.53 21.34 3.04
N MET A 9 -2.17 20.12 2.66
CA MET A 9 -2.23 18.97 3.55
C MET A 9 -1.17 19.05 4.65
N ASP A 10 0.06 19.44 4.29
CA ASP A 10 1.11 19.66 5.29
C ASP A 10 0.76 20.84 6.21
N SER A 11 -0.01 21.83 5.73
CA SER A 11 -0.60 22.88 6.59
C SER A 11 -1.54 22.28 7.64
N ALA A 12 -2.45 21.39 7.25
CA ALA A 12 -3.41 20.79 8.18
C ALA A 12 -2.72 19.97 9.29
N LEU A 13 -1.64 19.23 8.96
CA LEU A 13 -0.85 18.51 9.95
C LEU A 13 -0.11 19.46 10.91
N GLU A 14 0.40 20.59 10.42
CA GLU A 14 1.11 21.58 11.23
C GLU A 14 0.13 22.40 12.09
N GLU A 15 -1.07 22.71 11.61
CA GLU A 15 -2.15 23.34 12.38
C GLU A 15 -2.57 22.45 13.56
N ALA A 16 -2.82 21.16 13.32
CA ALA A 16 -3.10 20.22 14.40
C ALA A 16 -1.93 20.15 15.39
N ARG A 17 -0.68 20.13 14.90
CA ARG A 17 0.51 20.15 15.76
C ARG A 17 0.54 21.41 16.64
N GLN A 18 0.16 22.56 16.11
CA GLN A 18 0.09 23.81 16.88
C GLN A 18 -0.97 23.73 17.97
N GLN A 19 -2.18 23.25 17.67
CA GLN A 19 -3.25 23.06 18.66
C GLN A 19 -2.81 22.14 19.81
N PHE A 20 -2.14 21.03 19.47
CA PHE A 20 -1.57 20.11 20.47
C PHE A 20 -0.46 20.76 21.31
N ASN A 21 0.34 21.65 20.73
CA ASN A 21 1.39 22.36 21.45
C ASN A 21 0.80 23.43 22.37
N GLU A 22 -0.20 24.18 21.93
CA GLU A 22 -0.89 25.19 22.73
C GLU A 22 -1.55 24.55 23.95
N TRP A 23 -2.30 23.47 23.77
CA TRP A 23 -2.86 22.71 24.88
C TRP A 23 -1.80 22.20 25.86
N ARG A 24 -0.65 21.70 25.36
CA ARG A 24 0.45 21.27 26.24
C ARG A 24 1.08 22.40 27.05
N ARG A 25 1.01 23.65 26.56
CA ARG A 25 1.52 24.83 27.26
C ARG A 25 0.54 25.33 28.30
N THR A 26 -0.76 25.24 28.04
CA THR A 26 -1.81 25.76 28.93
C THR A 26 -2.30 24.75 29.95
N LYS A 27 -2.08 23.45 29.74
CA LYS A 27 -2.54 22.40 30.67
C LYS A 27 -1.82 22.47 32.03
N THR A 28 -2.57 22.18 33.09
CA THR A 28 -2.03 22.10 34.45
C THR A 28 -1.77 20.63 34.83
N GLY A 29 -0.49 20.25 34.89
CA GLY A 29 -0.08 18.91 35.31
C GLY A 29 -0.39 17.80 34.29
N ARG A 30 -0.91 16.65 34.78
CA ARG A 30 -1.26 15.46 33.99
C ARG A 30 -2.74 15.48 33.59
N GLU A 31 -3.14 16.47 32.81
CA GLU A 31 -4.46 16.48 32.17
C GLU A 31 -4.52 15.49 31.01
N ARG A 32 -5.70 14.85 30.85
CA ARG A 32 -6.00 13.99 29.69
C ARG A 32 -6.15 14.85 28.44
N ILE A 33 -5.78 14.29 27.29
CA ILE A 33 -5.97 14.94 25.98
C ILE A 33 -7.48 15.17 25.77
N PRO A 34 -7.93 16.41 25.52
CA PRO A 34 -9.31 16.73 25.19
C PRO A 34 -9.81 15.97 23.96
N GLU A 35 -11.10 15.63 23.94
CA GLU A 35 -11.73 14.92 22.83
C GLU A 35 -11.62 15.69 21.51
N SER A 36 -11.69 17.03 21.55
CA SER A 36 -11.54 17.88 20.36
C SER A 36 -10.18 17.67 19.66
N LEU A 37 -9.09 17.56 20.42
CA LEU A 37 -7.77 17.28 19.87
C LEU A 37 -7.66 15.87 19.32
N TRP A 38 -8.33 14.90 19.96
CA TRP A 38 -8.41 13.55 19.41
C TRP A 38 -9.13 13.52 18.07
N GLN A 39 -10.27 14.23 17.94
CA GLN A 39 -11.01 14.33 16.68
C GLN A 39 -10.13 14.93 15.58
N SER A 40 -9.43 16.04 15.84
CA SER A 40 -8.51 16.63 14.84
C SER A 40 -7.42 15.66 14.37
N ALA A 41 -6.87 14.83 15.26
CA ALA A 41 -5.90 13.81 14.87
C ALA A 41 -6.54 12.66 14.05
N ILE A 42 -7.78 12.30 14.37
CA ILE A 42 -8.54 11.24 13.68
C ILE A 42 -8.99 11.71 12.29
N ASP A 43 -9.43 12.95 12.16
CA ASP A 43 -9.78 13.56 10.87
C ASP A 43 -8.57 13.52 9.92
N LEU A 44 -7.38 13.87 10.42
CA LEU A 44 -6.13 13.73 9.66
C LEU A 44 -5.85 12.28 9.26
N PHE A 45 -6.17 11.29 10.10
CA PHE A 45 -6.03 9.88 9.75
C PHE A 45 -7.04 9.43 8.70
N HIS A 46 -8.29 9.90 8.77
CA HIS A 46 -9.35 9.58 7.82
C HIS A 46 -9.11 10.14 6.42
N THR A 47 -8.27 11.17 6.27
CA THR A 47 -7.85 11.65 4.94
C THR A 47 -7.11 10.58 4.12
N GLY A 48 -6.51 9.57 4.77
CA GLY A 48 -5.75 8.50 4.11
C GLY A 48 -4.34 8.89 3.65
N GLU A 49 -3.99 10.18 3.69
CA GLU A 49 -2.70 10.73 3.22
C GLU A 49 -1.55 10.52 4.23
N TYR A 50 -1.90 10.35 5.52
CA TYR A 50 -0.93 10.21 6.60
C TYR A 50 -1.07 8.86 7.31
N SER A 51 0.05 8.16 7.47
CA SER A 51 0.06 6.94 8.28
C SER A 51 -0.15 7.25 9.76
N LEU A 52 -0.76 6.31 10.49
CA LEU A 52 -0.97 6.42 11.93
C LEU A 52 0.34 6.69 12.69
N HIS A 53 1.45 6.12 12.21
CA HIS A 53 2.79 6.39 12.73
C HIS A 53 3.24 7.84 12.50
N LYS A 54 3.06 8.38 11.28
CA LYS A 54 3.46 9.76 10.94
C LYS A 54 2.69 10.77 11.80
N ILE A 55 1.37 10.60 11.93
CA ILE A 55 0.54 11.45 12.80
C ILE A 55 0.99 11.33 14.26
N SER A 56 1.15 10.11 14.78
CA SER A 56 1.57 9.89 16.17
C SER A 56 2.91 10.56 16.47
N LYS A 57 3.88 10.44 15.55
CA LYS A 57 5.21 11.01 15.70
C LYS A 57 5.18 12.54 15.67
N THR A 58 4.48 13.12 14.70
CA THR A 58 4.41 14.58 14.52
C THR A 58 3.64 15.25 15.66
N LEU A 59 2.50 14.70 16.04
CA LEU A 59 1.66 15.22 17.12
C LEU A 59 2.15 14.82 18.52
N LYS A 60 3.21 14.00 18.64
CA LYS A 60 3.75 13.45 19.89
C LYS A 60 2.68 12.74 20.73
N LEU A 61 1.90 11.88 20.07
CA LEU A 61 0.87 11.04 20.68
C LEU A 61 1.44 9.67 20.99
N ASN A 62 0.92 9.04 22.05
CA ASN A 62 1.14 7.61 22.24
C ASN A 62 0.43 6.85 21.12
N HIS A 63 1.21 6.17 20.28
CA HIS A 63 0.71 5.40 19.15
C HIS A 63 -0.38 4.39 19.54
N THR A 64 -0.24 3.75 20.70
CA THR A 64 -1.22 2.75 21.18
C THR A 64 -2.55 3.39 21.58
N ASP A 65 -2.50 4.56 22.23
CA ASP A 65 -3.70 5.28 22.64
C ASP A 65 -4.39 5.92 21.43
N PHE A 66 -3.62 6.46 20.49
CA PHE A 66 -4.17 6.99 19.24
C PHE A 66 -4.83 5.89 18.41
N LYS A 67 -4.20 4.71 18.28
CA LYS A 67 -4.81 3.56 17.62
C LYS A 67 -6.12 3.15 18.29
N LYS A 68 -6.18 3.14 19.63
CA LYS A 68 -7.41 2.85 20.37
C LYS A 68 -8.50 3.90 20.09
N GLN A 69 -8.15 5.19 20.09
CA GLN A 69 -9.12 6.25 19.86
C GLN A 69 -9.63 6.28 18.41
N ALA A 70 -8.76 6.03 17.43
CA ALA A 70 -9.14 5.86 16.03
C ALA A 70 -10.10 4.67 15.87
N ASN A 71 -9.78 3.52 16.46
CA ASN A 71 -10.65 2.34 16.41
C ASN A 71 -11.99 2.55 17.12
N LYS A 72 -12.03 3.30 18.23
CA LYS A 72 -13.28 3.65 18.92
C LYS A 72 -14.19 4.54 18.08
N ASN A 73 -13.61 5.51 17.37
CA ASN A 73 -14.38 6.39 16.48
C ASN A 73 -14.81 5.69 15.19
N LEU A 74 -14.04 4.72 14.71
CA LEU A 74 -14.47 3.80 13.64
C LEU A 74 -15.57 2.83 14.11
N ALA A 75 -15.62 2.53 15.41
CA ALA A 75 -16.65 1.73 16.05
C ALA A 75 -17.90 2.54 16.41
N VAL A 76 -18.39 3.35 15.46
CA VAL A 76 -19.86 3.54 15.38
C VAL A 76 -20.46 2.13 15.31
N PRO A 77 -21.51 1.78 16.09
CA PRO A 77 -22.18 0.48 15.99
C PRO A 77 -22.92 0.35 14.65
N GLN A 78 -22.20 0.38 13.54
CA GLN A 78 -22.63 -0.36 12.37
C GLN A 78 -22.32 -1.81 12.71
N GLU A 79 -23.35 -2.64 12.74
CA GLU A 79 -23.23 -4.07 12.54
C GLU A 79 -22.47 -4.29 11.22
N GLN A 80 -21.15 -4.21 11.26
CA GLN A 80 -20.32 -4.50 10.12
C GLN A 80 -20.25 -6.02 10.07
N THR A 81 -21.25 -6.60 9.41
CA THR A 81 -21.08 -7.89 8.74
C THR A 81 -19.73 -7.83 8.02
N PRO A 82 -18.81 -8.79 8.25
CA PRO A 82 -17.49 -8.75 7.63
C PRO A 82 -17.69 -8.62 6.12
N ALA A 83 -17.27 -7.48 5.57
CA ALA A 83 -17.39 -7.22 4.14
C ALA A 83 -16.38 -8.13 3.44
N PHE A 84 -16.88 -9.17 2.79
CA PHE A 84 -16.07 -10.00 1.92
C PHE A 84 -15.65 -9.14 0.72
N ILE A 85 -14.35 -8.92 0.58
CA ILE A 85 -13.79 -8.27 -0.60
C ILE A 85 -13.36 -9.38 -1.54
N GLU A 86 -14.14 -9.60 -2.60
CA GLU A 86 -13.78 -10.54 -3.64
C GLU A 86 -12.58 -9.97 -4.42
N LEU A 87 -11.43 -10.60 -4.24
CA LEU A 87 -10.23 -10.29 -5.02
C LEU A 87 -10.28 -11.12 -6.31
N ALA A 88 -10.14 -10.46 -7.45
CA ALA A 88 -9.91 -11.16 -8.70
C ALA A 88 -8.69 -12.09 -8.55
N PRO A 89 -8.72 -13.31 -9.10
CA PRO A 89 -7.56 -14.19 -9.07
C PRO A 89 -6.36 -13.43 -9.63
N LEU A 90 -5.26 -13.35 -8.88
CA LEU A 90 -4.01 -12.87 -9.45
C LEU A 90 -3.68 -13.79 -10.61
N VAL A 91 -3.80 -13.27 -11.82
CA VAL A 91 -3.43 -13.98 -13.05
C VAL A 91 -1.95 -14.27 -12.89
N SER A 92 -1.63 -15.49 -12.49
CA SER A 92 -0.24 -15.93 -12.40
C SER A 92 0.23 -16.02 -13.84
N ASP A 93 1.20 -15.19 -14.21
CA ASP A 93 1.88 -15.33 -15.48
C ASP A 93 2.50 -16.74 -15.52
N SER A 94 1.93 -17.63 -16.32
CA SER A 94 2.47 -18.98 -16.48
C SER A 94 3.91 -18.89 -16.97
N GLU A 95 4.82 -19.54 -16.26
CA GLU A 95 6.22 -19.64 -16.67
C GLU A 95 6.46 -21.00 -17.31
N CYS A 96 7.08 -21.01 -18.48
CA CYS A 96 7.38 -22.22 -19.24
C CYS A 96 8.83 -22.18 -19.73
N VAL A 97 9.56 -23.27 -19.55
CA VAL A 97 10.92 -23.45 -20.08
C VAL A 97 10.90 -24.62 -21.05
N ILE A 98 11.41 -24.40 -22.25
CA ILE A 98 11.57 -25.44 -23.27
C ILE A 98 13.06 -25.65 -23.49
N GLU A 99 13.52 -26.88 -23.27
CA GLU A 99 14.89 -27.32 -23.52
C GLU A 99 14.88 -28.41 -24.59
N MET A 100 15.76 -28.28 -25.58
CA MET A 100 15.87 -29.21 -26.70
C MET A 100 17.35 -29.49 -26.99
N GLU A 101 17.64 -30.73 -27.33
CA GLU A 101 18.97 -31.22 -27.69
C GLU A 101 18.84 -32.18 -28.89
N ASP A 102 19.69 -32.04 -29.90
CA ASP A 102 19.75 -32.97 -31.03
C ASP A 102 20.84 -34.04 -30.87
N VAL A 103 20.83 -35.02 -31.77
CA VAL A 103 21.79 -36.14 -31.79
C VAL A 103 23.25 -35.72 -32.08
N SER A 104 23.46 -34.51 -32.61
CA SER A 104 24.80 -33.92 -32.79
C SER A 104 25.30 -33.18 -31.54
N GLY A 105 24.45 -33.05 -30.52
CA GLY A 105 24.74 -32.33 -29.28
C GLY A 105 24.42 -30.83 -29.34
N SER A 106 23.75 -30.37 -30.40
CA SER A 106 23.28 -28.98 -30.50
C SER A 106 22.13 -28.76 -29.51
N LYS A 107 22.13 -27.63 -28.79
CA LYS A 107 21.16 -27.35 -27.71
C LYS A 107 20.45 -26.01 -27.90
N MET A 108 19.17 -25.96 -27.52
CA MET A 108 18.38 -24.74 -27.46
C MET A 108 17.55 -24.70 -26.17
N ARG A 109 17.50 -23.53 -25.54
CA ARG A 109 16.69 -23.27 -24.35
C ARG A 109 15.89 -21.98 -24.54
N MET A 110 14.59 -22.03 -24.28
CA MET A 110 13.68 -20.89 -24.39
C MET A 110 12.91 -20.70 -23.08
N PHE A 111 12.77 -19.45 -22.64
CA PHE A 111 12.06 -19.07 -21.42
C PHE A 111 10.86 -18.19 -21.77
N PHE A 112 9.68 -18.58 -21.30
CA PHE A 112 8.42 -17.88 -21.53
C PHE A 112 7.79 -17.51 -20.21
N ARG A 113 7.26 -16.29 -20.16
CA ARG A 113 6.53 -15.75 -19.01
C ARG A 113 5.25 -15.12 -19.51
N GLY A 114 4.13 -15.49 -18.91
CA GLY A 114 2.80 -15.04 -19.33
C GLY A 114 2.11 -16.06 -20.24
N LYS A 115 1.31 -15.61 -21.20
CA LYS A 115 0.63 -16.52 -22.14
C LYS A 115 1.63 -16.97 -23.22
N PRO A 116 2.03 -18.26 -23.27
CA PRO A 116 2.88 -18.74 -24.35
C PRO A 116 2.15 -18.57 -25.69
N ASP A 117 2.82 -17.96 -26.67
CA ASP A 117 2.33 -17.84 -28.04
C ASP A 117 2.11 -19.26 -28.63
N PRO A 118 0.98 -19.55 -29.31
CA PRO A 118 0.78 -20.83 -29.98
C PRO A 118 1.87 -21.21 -30.99
N ASN A 119 2.74 -20.29 -31.42
CA ASN A 119 3.74 -20.57 -32.45
C ASN A 119 5.12 -21.08 -31.98
N LEU A 120 5.21 -21.61 -30.76
CA LEU A 120 6.45 -22.17 -30.19
C LEU A 120 7.06 -23.31 -31.03
N ILE A 121 6.19 -24.09 -31.68
CA ILE A 121 6.60 -25.24 -32.48
C ILE A 121 7.33 -24.82 -33.76
N GLU A 122 6.96 -23.70 -34.40
CA GLU A 122 7.69 -23.23 -35.59
C GLU A 122 9.05 -22.64 -35.24
N LEU A 123 9.17 -21.96 -34.10
CA LEU A 123 10.46 -21.51 -33.55
C LEU A 123 11.41 -22.68 -33.30
N GLY A 124 10.90 -23.77 -32.72
CA GLY A 124 11.66 -25.01 -32.59
C GLY A 124 12.10 -25.55 -33.95
N LYS A 125 11.18 -25.63 -34.92
CA LYS A 125 11.47 -26.15 -36.26
C LYS A 125 12.48 -25.31 -37.05
N SER A 126 12.47 -23.98 -36.92
CA SER A 126 13.38 -23.10 -37.66
C SER A 126 14.83 -23.24 -37.19
N PHE A 127 15.06 -23.38 -35.88
CA PHE A 127 16.40 -23.65 -35.34
C PHE A 127 17.00 -24.96 -35.89
N TRP A 128 16.16 -25.98 -36.10
CA TRP A 128 16.58 -27.27 -36.64
C TRP A 128 16.65 -27.34 -38.17
N ARG A 129 16.24 -26.29 -38.90
CA ARG A 129 16.50 -26.19 -40.33
C ARG A 129 17.97 -25.85 -40.51
N LYS A 130 18.78 -26.86 -40.88
CA LYS A 130 20.11 -26.63 -41.41
C LYS A 130 20.01 -25.71 -42.63
N PRO A 131 20.86 -24.68 -42.79
CA PRO A 131 21.03 -24.08 -44.11
C PRO A 131 21.48 -25.22 -45.05
N ALA A 132 20.76 -25.35 -46.17
CA ALA A 132 21.13 -26.24 -47.26
C ALA A 132 22.48 -25.82 -47.86
#